data_AF-A0A384JBL5-F1
#
_entry.id   AF-A0A384JBL5-F1
#
_cell.length_a   1.000
_cell.length_b   1.000
_cell.length_c   1.000
_cell.angle_alpha   90.00
_cell.angle_beta   90.00
_cell.angle_gamma   90.00
#
_symmetry.space_group_name_H-M   'P 1'
#
loop_
_entity.id
_entity.type
_entity.pdbx_description
1 polymer ?
#
loop_
_entity_poly.entity_id
_entity_poly.type
_entity_poly.pdbx_seq_one_letter_code
_entity_poly.pdbx_strand_id
1 'polypeptide(L)'
;MSLLQQVTTIETPAYMLLQENLTNLSLTKKLIDARGTNEPQGISIMFYPMLQSILAKVPDGVSLPVEYPAGVDQNTTSGQKFIIDTINQGLQKCPNQAYALFGYSQGATLILRTLEELSSEAINSVSSVILVGNPYRVPDKLSNVNGTGQAGNDATVGLFVASATANNESIPQLSDKLDQSGKVLDYCLEVSS
;
A
#
# COMPACT_ATOMS: atom_id res chain seq x y z
N MET A 1 -27.20 -9.34 -2.07
CA MET A 1 -26.77 -7.97 -1.73
C MET A 1 -25.41 -7.78 -2.38
N SER A 2 -25.24 -6.79 -3.25
CA SER A 2 -24.06 -6.64 -4.11
C SER A 2 -22.82 -6.27 -3.27
N LEU A 3 -21.65 -6.84 -3.58
CA LEU A 3 -20.35 -6.46 -2.99
C LEU A 3 -20.13 -4.93 -2.96
N LEU A 4 -20.72 -4.21 -3.91
CA LEU A 4 -20.66 -2.74 -4.01
C LEU A 4 -21.34 -2.00 -2.84
N GLN A 5 -22.34 -2.58 -2.17
CA GLN A 5 -23.02 -1.92 -1.05
C GLN A 5 -22.30 -2.10 0.29
N GLN A 6 -21.48 -3.13 0.43
CA GLN A 6 -20.68 -3.31 1.65
C GLN A 6 -19.50 -2.33 1.70
N VAL A 7 -18.93 -1.93 0.56
CA VAL A 7 -17.82 -0.96 0.52
C VAL A 7 -18.27 0.45 0.95
N THR A 8 -19.55 0.79 0.83
CA THR A 8 -20.09 2.11 1.18
C THR A 8 -20.51 2.29 2.64
N THR A 9 -20.46 1.25 3.47
CA THR A 9 -20.92 1.29 4.87
C THR A 9 -19.86 0.95 5.91
N ILE A 10 -18.60 0.79 5.52
CA ILE A 10 -17.55 0.47 6.47
C ILE A 10 -16.86 1.77 6.89
N GLU A 11 -17.48 2.44 7.85
CA GLU A 11 -16.78 3.30 8.82
C GLU A 11 -15.89 2.41 9.69
N THR A 12 -14.87 1.77 9.11
CA THR A 12 -13.97 0.90 9.89
C THR A 12 -13.12 1.76 10.82
N PRO A 13 -12.74 1.26 12.01
CA PRO A 13 -11.76 1.94 12.87
C PRO A 13 -10.44 2.26 12.15
N ALA A 14 -10.07 1.50 11.11
CA ALA A 14 -8.98 1.80 10.17
C ALA A 14 -9.12 3.17 9.47
N TYR A 15 -10.35 3.52 9.04
CA TYR A 15 -10.67 4.82 8.46
C TYR A 15 -10.48 5.96 9.48
N MET A 16 -10.72 5.71 10.77
CA MET A 16 -10.52 6.69 11.85
C MET A 16 -9.06 6.82 12.28
N LEU A 17 -8.30 5.72 12.38
CA LEU A 17 -6.87 5.73 12.72
C LEU A 17 -6.02 6.46 11.67
N LEU A 18 -6.36 6.31 10.38
CA LEU A 18 -5.75 7.11 9.33
C LEU A 18 -6.11 8.59 9.46
N GLN A 19 -7.31 8.95 9.91
CA GLN A 19 -7.72 10.35 10.05
C GLN A 19 -7.03 11.08 11.20
N GLU A 20 -6.80 10.43 12.35
CA GLU A 20 -6.14 11.07 13.49
C GLU A 20 -4.67 11.38 13.19
N ASN A 21 -3.96 10.47 12.50
CA ASN A 21 -2.54 10.63 12.16
C ASN A 21 -2.27 11.66 11.04
N LEU A 22 -3.33 12.14 10.35
CA LEU A 22 -3.24 13.14 9.28
C LEU A 22 -3.34 14.60 9.79
N THR A 23 -3.66 14.83 11.07
CA THR A 23 -3.87 16.18 11.63
C THR A 23 -2.58 17.00 11.83
N ASN A 24 -1.40 16.38 11.69
CA ASN A 24 -0.09 17.05 11.81
C ASN A 24 0.61 17.34 10.47
N LEU A 25 -0.14 17.41 9.36
CA LEU A 25 0.44 17.56 8.01
C LEU A 25 0.43 18.98 7.48
N SER A 26 1.47 19.73 7.87
CA SER A 26 1.99 20.77 7.00
C SER A 26 3.10 20.13 6.16
N LEU A 27 2.76 19.70 4.93
CA LEU A 27 3.62 19.53 3.74
C LEU A 27 2.89 18.63 2.70
N THR A 28 2.86 19.09 1.45
CA THR A 28 2.33 18.44 0.24
C THR A 28 2.63 16.94 0.19
N LYS A 29 1.59 16.11 0.12
CA LYS A 29 1.70 14.64 0.00
C LYS A 29 1.29 14.15 -1.38
N LYS A 30 2.17 13.38 -2.03
CA LYS A 30 1.79 12.56 -3.18
C LYS A 30 1.29 11.20 -2.69
N LEU A 31 0.04 10.89 -2.99
CA LEU A 31 -0.62 9.62 -2.67
C LEU A 31 -0.48 8.71 -3.88
N ILE A 32 0.43 7.74 -3.82
CA ILE A 32 0.75 6.84 -4.93
C ILE A 32 0.08 5.50 -4.68
N ASP A 33 -0.87 5.11 -5.53
CA ASP A 33 -1.61 3.87 -5.38
C ASP A 33 -1.39 2.89 -6.54
N ALA A 34 -1.16 1.62 -6.18
CA ALA A 34 -0.98 0.50 -7.09
C ALA A 34 -2.20 -0.43 -6.96
N ARG A 35 -2.92 -0.58 -8.07
CA ARG A 35 -4.17 -1.34 -8.18
C ARG A 35 -3.95 -2.86 -8.21
N GLY A 36 -5.03 -3.61 -8.19
CA GLY A 36 -5.04 -5.07 -8.29
C GLY A 36 -5.11 -5.57 -9.73
N THR A 37 -4.91 -6.88 -9.89
CA THR A 37 -5.01 -7.57 -11.18
C THR A 37 -6.35 -7.29 -11.87
N ASN A 38 -6.31 -7.00 -13.17
CA ASN A 38 -7.46 -6.68 -14.03
C ASN A 38 -8.23 -5.40 -13.67
N GLU A 39 -7.79 -4.61 -12.69
CA GLU A 39 -8.37 -3.29 -12.50
C GLU A 39 -7.99 -2.37 -13.69
N PRO A 40 -8.91 -1.51 -14.16
CA PRO A 40 -8.60 -0.54 -15.22
C PRO A 40 -7.56 0.48 -14.73
N GLN A 41 -6.79 1.07 -15.66
CA GLN A 41 -5.83 2.11 -15.32
C GLN A 41 -6.54 3.31 -14.65
N GLY A 42 -6.05 3.68 -13.47
CA GLY A 42 -6.65 4.69 -12.61
C GLY A 42 -6.41 4.35 -11.13
N ILE A 43 -7.11 5.07 -10.26
CA ILE A 43 -7.11 4.81 -8.81
C ILE A 43 -7.71 3.42 -8.57
N SER A 44 -7.06 2.60 -7.75
CA SER A 44 -7.61 1.31 -7.32
C SER A 44 -8.97 1.49 -6.67
N ILE A 45 -9.94 0.64 -7.02
CA ILE A 45 -11.27 0.62 -6.43
C ILE A 45 -11.18 0.45 -4.91
N MET A 46 -10.18 -0.30 -4.45
CA MET A 46 -9.92 -0.53 -3.03
C MET A 46 -9.63 0.76 -2.25
N PHE A 47 -8.91 1.70 -2.86
CA PHE A 47 -8.42 2.90 -2.17
C PHE A 47 -9.21 4.15 -2.52
N TYR A 48 -10.08 4.11 -3.54
CA TYR A 48 -10.80 5.29 -4.01
C TYR A 48 -11.55 6.06 -2.90
N PRO A 49 -12.36 5.44 -2.03
CA PRO A 49 -13.07 6.19 -0.98
C PRO A 49 -12.12 6.82 0.05
N MET A 50 -11.05 6.10 0.40
CA MET A 50 -10.03 6.56 1.33
C MET A 50 -9.25 7.74 0.76
N LEU A 51 -8.76 7.66 -0.48
CA LEU A 51 -8.01 8.75 -1.10
C LEU A 51 -8.87 10.01 -1.27
N GLN A 52 -10.15 9.88 -1.65
CA GLN A 52 -11.08 11.01 -1.69
C GLN A 52 -11.16 11.72 -0.32
N SER A 53 -11.26 10.94 0.75
CA SER A 53 -11.39 11.45 2.11
C SER A 53 -10.11 12.11 2.63
N ILE A 54 -8.94 11.58 2.24
CA ILE A 54 -7.64 12.19 2.54
C ILE A 54 -7.51 13.52 1.79
N LEU A 55 -7.78 13.53 0.49
CA LEU A 55 -7.63 14.72 -0.35
C LEU A 55 -8.60 15.85 0.05
N ALA A 56 -9.78 15.52 0.57
CA ALA A 56 -10.70 16.52 1.13
C ALA A 56 -10.13 17.25 2.37
N LYS A 57 -9.15 16.64 3.08
CA LYS A 57 -8.51 17.19 4.28
C LYS A 57 -7.09 17.71 4.03
N VAL A 58 -6.48 17.32 2.92
CA VAL A 58 -5.13 17.71 2.51
C VAL A 58 -5.25 18.50 1.19
N PRO A 59 -5.52 19.82 1.26
CA PRO A 59 -5.87 20.62 0.08
C PRO A 59 -4.76 20.66 -0.99
N ASP A 60 -3.49 20.49 -0.60
CA ASP A 60 -2.35 20.40 -1.53
C ASP A 60 -1.95 18.94 -1.86
N GLY A 61 -2.77 17.97 -1.45
CA GLY A 61 -2.54 16.56 -1.73
C GLY A 61 -2.77 16.24 -3.20
N VAL A 62 -1.98 15.33 -3.76
CA VAL A 62 -2.14 14.87 -5.15
C VAL A 62 -2.20 13.35 -5.16
N SER A 63 -3.26 12.79 -5.76
CA SER A 63 -3.31 11.36 -6.07
C SER A 63 -2.59 11.09 -7.39
N LEU A 64 -1.76 10.05 -7.41
CA LEU A 64 -0.98 9.62 -8.55
C LEU A 64 -1.09 8.09 -8.68
N PRO A 65 -2.10 7.58 -9.40
CA PRO A 65 -2.22 6.15 -9.64
C PRO A 65 -1.06 5.66 -10.49
N VAL A 66 -0.49 4.51 -10.11
CA VAL A 66 0.67 3.93 -10.77
C VAL A 66 0.30 3.46 -12.17
N GLU A 67 1.08 3.88 -13.17
CA GLU A 67 0.94 3.42 -14.54
C GLU A 67 1.67 2.08 -14.74
N TYR A 68 0.90 1.01 -14.87
CA TYR A 68 1.42 -0.32 -15.19
C TYR A 68 0.27 -1.23 -15.68
N PRO A 69 0.54 -2.41 -16.28
CA PRO A 69 -0.50 -3.22 -16.92
C PRO A 69 -1.57 -3.78 -15.97
N ALA A 70 -1.23 -4.07 -14.72
CA ALA A 70 -2.09 -4.81 -13.80
C ALA A 70 -2.57 -6.18 -14.34
N GLY A 71 -1.70 -6.88 -15.08
CA GLY A 71 -2.05 -8.10 -15.84
C GLY A 71 -2.01 -9.38 -15.01
N VAL A 72 -2.64 -10.44 -15.53
CA VAL A 72 -2.68 -11.76 -14.84
C VAL A 72 -1.31 -12.43 -14.69
N ASP A 73 -0.31 -12.00 -15.47
CA ASP A 73 1.08 -12.47 -15.41
C ASP A 73 1.84 -12.03 -14.15
N GLN A 74 1.23 -11.19 -13.30
CA GLN A 74 1.81 -10.67 -12.07
C GLN A 74 3.11 -9.86 -12.29
N ASN A 75 3.32 -9.33 -13.49
CA ASN A 75 4.48 -8.52 -13.79
C ASN A 75 4.29 -7.06 -13.32
N THR A 76 5.05 -6.69 -12.28
CA THR A 76 5.00 -5.37 -11.64
C THR A 76 6.14 -4.43 -12.04
N THR A 77 7.08 -4.86 -12.89
CA THR A 77 8.36 -4.18 -13.12
C THR A 77 8.20 -2.74 -13.62
N SER A 78 7.30 -2.49 -14.56
CA SER A 78 7.04 -1.13 -15.05
C SER A 78 6.46 -0.22 -13.97
N GLY A 79 5.65 -0.77 -13.06
CA GLY A 79 5.10 -0.05 -11.93
C GLY A 79 6.14 0.30 -10.86
N GLN A 80 7.07 -0.61 -10.56
CA GLN A 80 8.22 -0.33 -9.68
C GLN A 80 9.03 0.85 -10.24
N LYS A 81 9.36 0.79 -11.54
CA LYS A 81 10.06 1.88 -12.24
C LYS A 81 9.32 3.21 -12.13
N PHE A 82 7.99 3.21 -12.35
CA PHE A 82 7.17 4.42 -12.23
C PHE A 82 7.30 5.06 -10.84
N ILE A 83 7.19 4.28 -9.76
CA ILE A 83 7.27 4.81 -8.39
C ILE A 83 8.68 5.31 -8.09
N ILE A 84 9.71 4.53 -8.42
CA ILE A 84 11.12 4.89 -8.16
C ILE A 84 11.47 6.19 -8.88
N ASP A 85 11.14 6.29 -10.18
CA ASP A 85 11.38 7.51 -10.97
C ASP A 85 10.62 8.70 -10.39
N THR A 86 9.35 8.50 -9.99
CA THR A 86 8.52 9.55 -9.39
C THR A 86 9.13 10.10 -8.10
N ILE A 87 9.55 9.21 -7.20
CA ILE A 87 10.12 9.61 -5.90
C ILE A 87 11.46 10.31 -6.12
N ASN A 88 12.37 9.72 -6.91
CA ASN A 88 13.69 10.28 -7.15
C ASN A 88 13.62 11.65 -7.83
N GLN A 89 12.81 11.79 -8.89
CA GLN A 89 12.64 13.08 -9.56
C GLN A 89 11.95 14.12 -8.67
N GLY A 90 10.99 13.68 -7.84
CA GLY A 90 10.31 14.57 -6.92
C GLY A 90 11.25 15.08 -5.82
N LEU A 91 12.13 14.24 -5.27
CA LEU A 91 13.11 14.64 -4.25
C LEU A 91 14.18 15.57 -4.82
N GLN A 92 14.59 15.38 -6.08
CA GLN A 92 15.51 16.31 -6.75
C GLN A 92 14.93 17.73 -6.88
N LYS A 93 13.61 17.85 -7.09
CA LYS A 93 12.92 19.15 -7.26
C LYS A 93 12.45 19.74 -5.93
N CYS A 94 12.03 18.88 -5.02
CA CYS A 94 11.42 19.21 -3.75
C CYS A 94 11.96 18.25 -2.67
N PRO A 95 13.11 18.56 -2.05
CA PRO A 95 13.76 17.67 -1.07
C PRO A 95 12.89 17.30 0.14
N ASN A 96 11.90 18.14 0.46
CA ASN A 96 10.96 17.91 1.57
C ASN A 96 9.65 17.22 1.12
N GLN A 97 9.58 16.72 -0.13
CA GLN A 97 8.39 16.04 -0.64
C GLN A 97 8.13 14.76 0.15
N ALA A 98 6.91 14.61 0.66
CA ALA A 98 6.46 13.39 1.34
C ALA A 98 5.57 12.54 0.42
N TYR A 99 5.65 11.22 0.59
CA TYR A 99 4.88 10.24 -0.17
C TYR A 99 4.11 9.28 0.76
N ALA A 100 2.91 8.89 0.34
CA ALA A 100 2.20 7.77 0.92
C ALA A 100 1.95 6.73 -0.18
N LEU A 101 2.27 5.46 0.12
CA LEU A 101 2.16 4.37 -0.84
C LEU A 101 0.99 3.46 -0.47
N PHE A 102 0.22 3.05 -1.46
CA PHE A 102 -0.94 2.18 -1.29
C PHE A 102 -0.85 1.02 -2.29
N GLY A 103 -0.98 -0.23 -1.84
CA GLY A 103 -0.88 -1.40 -2.71
C GLY A 103 -1.99 -2.41 -2.43
N TYR A 104 -2.79 -2.73 -3.45
CA TYR A 104 -3.87 -3.72 -3.35
C TYR A 104 -3.57 -4.96 -4.18
N SER A 105 -3.66 -6.16 -3.59
CA SER A 105 -3.47 -7.45 -4.29
C SER A 105 -2.12 -7.48 -5.01
N GLN A 106 -2.08 -7.52 -6.35
CA GLN A 106 -0.86 -7.39 -7.14
C GLN A 106 -0.10 -6.07 -6.88
N GLY A 107 -0.82 -4.99 -6.65
CA GLY A 107 -0.24 -3.70 -6.26
C GLY A 107 0.50 -3.78 -4.92
N ALA A 108 0.10 -4.65 -3.99
CA ALA A 108 0.85 -4.88 -2.76
C ALA A 108 2.22 -5.51 -3.06
N THR A 109 2.29 -6.49 -3.97
CA THR A 109 3.55 -7.04 -4.48
C THR A 109 4.43 -5.96 -5.10
N LEU A 110 3.85 -5.09 -5.92
CA LEU A 110 4.54 -3.97 -6.56
C LEU A 110 5.17 -3.05 -5.51
N ILE A 111 4.42 -2.66 -4.47
CA ILE A 111 4.93 -1.80 -3.40
C ILE A 111 6.05 -2.49 -2.62
N LEU A 112 5.91 -3.77 -2.25
CA LEU A 112 6.97 -4.50 -1.53
C LEU A 112 8.29 -4.51 -2.31
N ARG A 113 8.25 -4.90 -3.58
CA ARG A 113 9.44 -4.92 -4.44
C ARG A 113 10.02 -3.53 -4.67
N THR A 114 9.17 -2.51 -4.76
CA THR A 114 9.63 -1.12 -4.84
C THR A 114 10.42 -0.71 -3.61
N LEU A 115 9.93 -1.05 -2.41
CA LEU A 115 10.58 -0.70 -1.15
C LEU A 115 11.95 -1.36 -0.98
N GLU A 116 12.17 -2.53 -1.60
CA GLU A 116 13.48 -3.21 -1.62
C GLU A 116 14.51 -2.49 -2.50
N GLU A 117 14.06 -1.75 -3.52
CA GLU A 117 14.92 -1.06 -4.49
C GLU A 117 15.17 0.42 -4.15
N LEU A 118 14.35 1.03 -3.30
CA LEU A 118 14.47 2.44 -2.94
C LEU A 118 15.74 2.71 -2.10
N SER A 119 16.35 3.87 -2.33
CA SER A 119 17.42 4.39 -1.48
C SER A 119 16.89 4.71 -0.07
N SER A 120 17.79 4.74 0.92
CA SER A 120 17.43 5.15 2.28
C SER A 120 16.80 6.56 2.34
N GLU A 121 17.26 7.50 1.50
CA GLU A 121 16.69 8.84 1.39
C GLU A 121 15.24 8.78 0.89
N ALA A 122 15.00 8.00 -0.17
CA ALA A 122 13.67 7.80 -0.71
C ALA A 122 12.74 7.12 0.31
N ILE A 123 13.20 6.09 1.01
CA ILE A 123 12.44 5.43 2.09
C ILE A 123 12.08 6.42 3.20
N ASN A 124 12.98 7.34 3.56
CA ASN A 124 12.70 8.35 4.60
C ASN A 124 11.60 9.33 4.17
N SER A 125 11.48 9.62 2.87
CA SER A 125 10.41 10.47 2.31
C SER A 125 9.04 9.78 2.28
N VAL A 126 8.99 8.45 2.42
CA VAL A 126 7.74 7.70 2.55
C VAL A 126 7.23 7.83 3.99
N SER A 127 6.11 8.52 4.15
CA SER A 127 5.47 8.75 5.44
C SER A 127 4.58 7.58 5.88
N SER A 128 4.01 6.85 4.92
CA SER A 128 3.04 5.79 5.17
C SER A 128 3.02 4.78 4.04
N VAL A 129 2.80 3.50 4.37
CA VAL A 129 2.57 2.41 3.42
C VAL A 129 1.34 1.63 3.87
N ILE A 130 0.37 1.47 2.97
CA ILE A 130 -0.83 0.67 3.22
C ILE A 130 -0.87 -0.47 2.20
N LEU A 131 -0.84 -1.70 2.68
CA LEU A 131 -1.00 -2.90 1.86
C LEU A 131 -2.36 -3.53 2.19
N VAL A 132 -3.08 -4.00 1.18
CA VAL A 132 -4.35 -4.70 1.36
C VAL A 132 -4.34 -5.95 0.50
N GLY A 133 -4.62 -7.11 1.10
CA GLY A 133 -4.65 -8.37 0.37
C GLY A 133 -3.29 -8.76 -0.21
N ASN A 134 -2.21 -8.51 0.55
CA ASN A 134 -0.84 -8.83 0.18
C ASN A 134 -0.68 -10.35 -0.06
N PRO A 135 -0.41 -10.81 -1.30
CA PRO A 135 -0.28 -12.23 -1.59
C PRO A 135 1.00 -12.85 -1.02
N TYR A 136 1.94 -12.03 -0.53
CA TYR A 136 3.18 -12.45 0.12
C TYR A 136 3.19 -12.13 1.62
N ARG A 137 2.04 -11.88 2.24
CA ARG A 137 1.96 -11.68 3.70
C ARG A 137 2.57 -12.88 4.44
N VAL A 138 3.41 -12.62 5.44
CA VAL A 138 3.94 -13.66 6.33
C VAL A 138 3.58 -13.37 7.79
N PRO A 139 3.59 -14.40 8.66
CA PRO A 139 3.31 -14.25 10.07
C PRO A 139 4.25 -13.30 10.83
N ASP A 140 3.82 -12.90 12.03
CA ASP A 140 4.63 -12.24 13.07
C ASP A 140 5.27 -10.87 12.70
N LYS A 141 4.77 -10.18 11.67
CA LYS A 141 5.15 -8.81 11.31
C LYS A 141 4.40 -7.78 12.16
N LEU A 142 5.08 -6.77 12.69
CA LEU A 142 4.42 -5.72 13.49
C LEU A 142 3.47 -4.84 12.69
N SER A 143 3.68 -4.76 11.37
CA SER A 143 2.80 -4.07 10.43
C SER A 143 1.51 -4.83 10.11
N ASN A 144 1.39 -6.09 10.52
CA ASN A 144 0.21 -6.92 10.26
C ASN A 144 -0.98 -6.44 11.08
N VAL A 145 -2.08 -6.13 10.39
CA VAL A 145 -3.37 -5.78 11.02
C VAL A 145 -4.53 -6.55 10.39
N ASN A 146 -5.62 -6.69 11.17
CA ASN A 146 -6.87 -7.26 10.69
C ASN A 146 -7.69 -6.24 9.87
N GLY A 147 -8.87 -6.65 9.39
CA GLY A 147 -9.76 -5.79 8.59
C GLY A 147 -10.25 -4.52 9.29
N THR A 148 -10.11 -4.40 10.62
CA THR A 148 -10.46 -3.20 11.37
C THR A 148 -9.26 -2.32 11.70
N GLY A 149 -8.04 -2.73 11.33
CA GLY A 149 -6.80 -1.99 11.60
C GLY A 149 -6.23 -2.24 12.99
N GLN A 150 -6.73 -3.25 13.71
CA GLN A 150 -6.17 -3.67 14.98
C GLN A 150 -5.03 -4.68 14.75
N ALA A 151 -4.03 -4.64 15.62
CA ALA A 151 -3.03 -5.69 15.71
C ALA A 151 -3.74 -7.04 15.89
N GLY A 152 -3.32 -8.04 15.13
CA GLY A 152 -3.98 -9.32 15.06
C GLY A 152 -3.92 -9.93 13.67
N ASN A 153 -4.34 -11.21 13.59
CA ASN A 153 -4.19 -12.05 12.42
C ASN A 153 -2.72 -12.30 12.05
N ASP A 154 -1.90 -12.47 13.09
CA ASP A 154 -0.45 -12.65 13.04
C ASP A 154 -0.05 -13.99 12.40
N ALA A 155 -1.01 -14.91 12.23
CA ALA A 155 -0.78 -16.24 11.67
C ALA A 155 -1.18 -16.36 10.19
N THR A 156 -1.73 -15.31 9.54
CA THR A 156 -2.15 -15.44 8.13
C THR A 156 -0.95 -15.48 7.20
N VAL A 157 -1.03 -16.40 6.24
CA VAL A 157 -0.03 -16.56 5.19
C VAL A 157 -0.67 -16.19 3.85
N GLY A 158 0.02 -15.35 3.08
CA GLY A 158 -0.40 -14.93 1.75
C GLY A 158 -0.41 -16.08 0.75
N LEU A 159 -1.31 -15.99 -0.23
CA LEU A 159 -1.56 -17.05 -1.22
C LEU A 159 -0.31 -17.52 -1.97
N PHE A 160 0.65 -16.62 -2.24
CA PHE A 160 1.83 -16.93 -3.05
C PHE A 160 3.06 -17.34 -2.22
N VAL A 161 2.99 -17.32 -0.89
CA VAL A 161 4.11 -17.71 -0.02
C VAL A 161 4.48 -19.18 -0.21
N ALA A 162 3.49 -20.07 -0.23
CA ALA A 162 3.71 -21.51 -0.36
C ALA A 162 4.31 -21.87 -1.73
N SER A 163 3.78 -21.30 -2.82
CA SER A 163 4.29 -21.53 -4.17
C SER A 163 5.69 -20.96 -4.37
N ALA A 164 5.96 -19.75 -3.86
CA ALA A 164 7.29 -19.14 -3.96
C ALA A 164 8.33 -19.97 -3.20
N THR A 165 8.00 -20.44 -1.99
CA THR A 165 8.87 -21.34 -1.22
C THR A 165 9.14 -22.64 -1.98
N ALA A 166 8.11 -23.26 -2.54
CA ALA A 166 8.25 -24.51 -3.30
C ALA A 166 9.12 -24.36 -4.56
N ASN A 167 9.08 -23.19 -5.20
CA ASN A 167 9.87 -22.88 -6.39
C ASN A 167 11.25 -22.27 -6.08
N ASN A 168 11.60 -22.10 -4.79
CA ASN A 168 12.81 -21.42 -4.37
C ASN A 168 12.92 -19.98 -4.93
N GLU A 169 11.78 -19.31 -5.05
CA GLU A 169 11.66 -17.91 -5.45
C GLU A 169 11.81 -16.99 -4.23
N SER A 170 12.31 -15.77 -4.47
CA SER A 170 12.37 -14.76 -3.42
C SER A 170 10.95 -14.29 -3.07
N ILE A 171 10.64 -14.30 -1.78
CA ILE A 171 9.40 -13.74 -1.24
C ILE A 171 9.69 -12.25 -0.97
N PRO A 172 9.05 -11.30 -1.70
CA PRO A 172 9.26 -9.88 -1.44
C PRO A 172 8.70 -9.54 -0.06
N GLN A 173 9.47 -8.81 0.75
CA GLN A 173 9.17 -8.56 2.15
C GLN A 173 9.58 -7.16 2.61
N LEU A 174 8.89 -6.66 3.62
CA LEU A 174 9.33 -5.48 4.35
C LEU A 174 10.63 -5.80 5.09
N SER A 175 11.60 -4.88 5.00
CA SER A 175 12.75 -4.89 5.92
C SER A 175 12.27 -4.76 7.36
N ASP A 176 13.02 -5.34 8.31
CA ASP A 176 12.66 -5.27 9.74
C ASP A 176 12.52 -3.83 10.23
N LYS A 177 13.37 -2.92 9.72
CA LYS A 177 13.30 -1.49 10.03
C LYS A 177 11.97 -0.87 9.58
N LEU A 178 11.48 -1.23 8.39
CA LEU A 178 10.21 -0.71 7.89
C LEU A 178 9.02 -1.32 8.61
N ASP A 179 9.05 -2.63 8.84
CA ASP A 179 8.02 -3.34 9.61
C ASP A 179 7.84 -2.73 11.02
N GLN A 180 8.95 -2.45 11.70
CA GLN A 180 8.95 -1.90 13.05
C GLN A 180 8.77 -0.38 13.10
N SER A 181 8.68 0.31 11.96
CA SER A 181 8.68 1.77 11.91
C SER A 181 7.37 2.43 12.36
N GLY A 182 6.27 1.67 12.43
CA GLY A 182 4.92 2.19 12.61
C GLY A 182 4.37 2.94 11.39
N LYS A 183 5.11 2.99 10.27
CA LYS A 183 4.66 3.62 9.01
C LYS A 183 3.84 2.68 8.13
N VAL A 184 3.91 1.37 8.37
CA VAL A 184 3.35 0.35 7.48
C VAL A 184 2.16 -0.33 8.16
N LEU A 185 1.06 -0.47 7.43
CA LEU A 185 -0.06 -1.31 7.79
C LEU A 185 -0.35 -2.29 6.64
N ASP A 186 -0.23 -3.58 6.90
CA ASP A 186 -0.60 -4.66 5.99
C ASP A 186 -1.90 -5.29 6.47
N TYR A 187 -2.99 -5.01 5.75
CA TYR A 187 -4.34 -5.45 6.07
C TYR A 187 -4.64 -6.82 5.46
N CYS A 188 -5.04 -7.73 6.34
CA CYS A 188 -5.75 -8.94 5.94
C CYS A 188 -7.26 -8.73 6.15
N LEU A 189 -8.01 -8.64 5.05
CA LEU A 189 -9.46 -8.58 5.09
C LEU A 189 -10.01 -9.98 5.34
N GLU A 190 -10.62 -10.19 6.50
CA GLU A 190 -11.32 -11.45 6.79
C GLU A 190 -12.53 -11.58 5.86
N VAL A 191 -12.69 -12.74 5.23
CA VAL A 191 -13.93 -13.08 4.56
C VAL A 191 -14.88 -13.54 5.68
N SER A 192 -15.85 -12.71 6.03
CA SER A 192 -16.93 -13.16 6.93
C SER A 192 -17.59 -14.38 6.29
N SER A 193 -17.60 -15.48 7.05
CA SER A 193 -18.29 -16.72 6.68
C SER A 193 -19.77 -16.65 7.03
#